data_AF-A0A059F4C7-F1
#
_entry.id   AF-A0A059F4C7-F1
#
_cell.length_a   1.000
_cell.length_b   1.000
_cell.length_c   1.000
_cell.angle_alpha   90.00
_cell.angle_beta   90.00
_cell.angle_gamma   90.00
#
_symmetry.space_group_name_H-M   'P 1'
#
loop_
_entity.id
_entity.type
_entity.pdbx_description
1 polymer ?
#
loop_
_entity_poly.entity_id
_entity_poly.type
_entity_poly.pdbx_seq_one_letter_code
_entity_poly.pdbx_strand_id
1 'polypeptide(L)'
;MAFQMNDLEEIFIKILKNKYNKEIKCNKCDSKTLNYNKIFYMYRCRWGKCRNTFSLLKNTVFHSRKLSFCMILQIIKMWGSKVRIIAIAELMSTIKKNVTSFITKMGKKIV
;
A
#
# COMPACT_ATOMS: atom_id res chain seq x y z
N MET A 1 7.74 18.56 -0.59
CA MET A 1 7.61 18.24 0.85
C MET A 1 8.21 16.86 1.07
N ALA A 2 9.39 16.79 1.71
CA ALA A 2 10.01 15.52 2.05
C ALA A 2 9.24 14.91 3.23
N PHE A 3 8.56 13.78 2.99
CA PHE A 3 7.88 13.05 4.06
C PHE A 3 8.95 12.38 4.93
N GLN A 4 9.05 12.79 6.20
CA GLN A 4 9.81 12.02 7.19
C GLN A 4 9.17 10.63 7.32
N MET A 5 9.98 9.58 7.20
CA MET A 5 9.55 8.20 7.44
C MET A 5 9.19 8.06 8.91
N ASN A 6 7.93 7.75 9.20
CA ASN A 6 7.43 7.57 10.56
C ASN A 6 7.67 6.11 11.01
N ASP A 7 7.78 5.85 12.32
CA ASP A 7 8.08 4.52 12.89
C ASP A 7 7.15 3.41 12.36
N LEU A 8 5.88 3.75 12.11
CA LEU A 8 4.88 2.86 11.53
C LEU A 8 5.26 2.37 10.11
N GLU A 9 5.82 3.25 9.29
CA GLU A 9 6.24 2.90 7.93
C GLU A 9 7.44 1.94 7.98
N GLU A 10 8.39 2.18 8.88
CA GLU A 10 9.53 1.30 9.09
C GLU A 10 9.09 -0.09 9.58
N ILE A 11 8.20 -0.14 10.57
CA ILE A 11 7.64 -1.39 11.07
C ILE A 11 6.94 -2.15 9.93
N PHE A 12 6.14 -1.46 9.12
CA PHE A 12 5.45 -2.09 8.00
C PHE A 12 6.42 -2.63 6.93
N ILE A 13 7.45 -1.86 6.59
CA ILE A 13 8.53 -2.30 5.68
C ILE A 13 9.25 -3.52 6.25
N LYS A 14 9.58 -3.52 7.55
CA LYS A 14 10.22 -4.66 8.23
C LYS A 14 9.33 -5.90 8.18
N ILE A 15 8.02 -5.77 8.45
CA ILE A 15 7.06 -6.87 8.35
C ILE A 15 7.01 -7.41 6.91
N LEU A 16 6.94 -6.54 5.90
CA LEU A 16 6.93 -6.97 4.51
C LEU A 16 8.22 -7.68 4.12
N LYS A 17 9.38 -7.15 4.53
CA LYS A 17 10.67 -7.80 4.31
C LYS A 17 10.75 -9.15 4.99
N ASN A 18 10.30 -9.28 6.25
CA ASN A 18 10.30 -10.56 6.96
C ASN A 18 9.36 -11.57 6.30
N LYS A 19 8.14 -11.16 5.92
CA LYS A 19 7.16 -12.02 5.26
C LYS A 19 7.62 -12.47 3.87
N TYR A 20 8.29 -11.59 3.14
CA TYR A 20 8.75 -11.82 1.77
C TYR A 20 10.28 -11.88 1.67
N ASN A 21 10.96 -12.38 2.71
CA ASN A 21 12.43 -12.39 2.79
C ASN A 21 13.06 -13.35 1.76
N LYS A 22 12.23 -14.17 1.12
CA LYS A 22 12.59 -15.07 0.02
C LYS A 22 12.40 -14.36 -1.32
N GLU A 23 13.19 -14.77 -2.31
CA GLU A 23 13.10 -14.25 -3.68
C GLU A 23 11.64 -14.30 -4.18
N ILE A 24 11.06 -13.13 -4.50
CA ILE A 24 9.66 -13.06 -4.90
C ILE A 24 9.51 -13.62 -6.30
N LYS A 25 8.78 -14.73 -6.41
CA LYS A 25 8.51 -15.40 -7.68
C LYS A 25 7.23 -14.90 -8.33
N CYS A 26 7.15 -15.03 -9.64
CA CYS A 26 5.98 -14.63 -10.41
C CYS A 26 4.80 -15.55 -10.09
N ASN A 27 3.67 -14.98 -9.69
CA ASN A 27 2.47 -15.75 -9.36
C ASN A 27 1.78 -16.45 -10.56
N LYS A 28 2.34 -16.36 -11.78
CA LYS A 28 1.81 -17.02 -12.99
C LYS A 28 2.75 -18.10 -13.55
N CYS A 29 4.06 -17.93 -13.44
CA CYS A 29 5.04 -18.82 -14.09
C CYS A 29 6.26 -19.14 -13.21
N ASP A 30 6.22 -18.77 -11.93
CA ASP A 30 7.26 -19.01 -10.93
C ASP A 30 8.66 -18.42 -11.26
N SER A 31 8.79 -17.68 -12.37
CA SER A 31 10.03 -17.01 -12.76
C SER A 31 10.38 -15.86 -11.82
N LYS A 32 11.66 -15.45 -11.83
CA LYS A 32 12.15 -14.30 -11.06
C LYS A 32 11.41 -13.01 -11.39
N THR A 33 11.26 -12.15 -10.39
CA THR A 33 10.60 -10.85 -10.54
C THR A 33 11.56 -9.69 -10.28
N LEU A 34 11.12 -8.48 -10.61
CA LEU A 34 11.75 -7.22 -10.22
C LEU A 34 10.71 -6.36 -9.52
N ASN A 35 11.13 -5.58 -8.52
CA ASN A 35 10.27 -4.58 -7.89
C ASN A 35 10.10 -3.41 -8.87
N TYR A 36 8.98 -3.41 -9.58
CA TYR A 36 8.67 -2.46 -10.66
C TYR A 36 8.17 -1.13 -10.11
N ASN A 37 7.45 -1.15 -8.98
CA ASN A 37 7.01 0.06 -8.30
C ASN A 37 7.08 -0.14 -6.78
N LYS A 38 8.09 0.48 -6.16
CA LYS A 38 8.35 0.38 -4.72
C LYS A 38 7.24 0.98 -3.89
N ILE A 39 6.61 2.06 -4.35
CA ILE A 39 5.57 2.81 -3.62
C ILE A 39 4.30 1.95 -3.42
N PHE A 40 3.95 1.15 -4.43
CA PHE A 40 2.76 0.30 -4.43
C PHE A 40 3.07 -1.20 -4.26
N TYR A 41 4.33 -1.53 -3.96
CA TYR A 41 4.86 -2.91 -3.89
C TYR A 41 4.44 -3.76 -5.08
N MET A 42 4.61 -3.21 -6.29
CA MET A 42 4.31 -3.91 -7.53
C MET A 42 5.56 -4.60 -8.06
N TYR A 43 5.40 -5.86 -8.42
CA TYR A 43 6.43 -6.71 -8.98
C TYR A 43 6.06 -7.09 -10.40
N ARG A 44 7.07 -7.10 -11.28
CA ARG A 44 6.94 -7.55 -12.67
C ARG A 44 7.81 -8.77 -12.90
N CYS A 45 7.25 -9.76 -13.57
CA CYS A 45 8.01 -10.93 -14.03
C CYS A 45 9.12 -10.50 -15.01
N ARG A 46 10.35 -10.98 -14.78
CA ARG A 46 11.50 -10.71 -15.67
C ARG A 46 11.39 -11.45 -16.99
N TRP A 47 10.73 -12.61 -16.99
CA TRP A 47 10.59 -13.42 -18.20
C TRP A 47 9.77 -12.68 -19.26
N GLY A 48 10.40 -12.43 -20.41
CA GLY A 48 9.86 -11.60 -21.49
C GLY A 48 8.56 -12.10 -22.10
N LYS A 49 8.27 -13.41 -22.04
CA LYS A 49 6.99 -13.99 -22.50
C LYS A 49 5.86 -13.79 -21.50
N CYS A 50 6.16 -13.76 -20.20
CA CYS A 50 5.13 -13.61 -19.17
C CYS A 50 4.80 -12.13 -18.89
N ARG A 51 5.83 -11.31 -18.56
CA ARG A 51 5.71 -9.88 -18.18
C ARG A 51 4.61 -9.54 -17.17
N ASN A 52 4.06 -10.54 -16.49
CA ASN A 52 2.95 -10.38 -15.57
C ASN A 52 3.32 -9.43 -14.43
N THR A 53 2.42 -8.52 -14.10
CA THR A 53 2.62 -7.52 -13.06
C THR A 53 1.58 -7.72 -11.96
N PHE A 54 2.02 -7.80 -10.71
CA PHE A 54 1.16 -8.05 -9.55
C PHE A 54 1.64 -7.24 -8.34
N SER A 55 0.74 -6.98 -7.39
CA SER A 55 1.07 -6.29 -6.14
C SER A 55 1.11 -7.29 -4.98
N LEU A 56 2.12 -7.17 -4.12
CA LEU A 56 2.17 -7.95 -2.87
C LEU A 56 1.12 -7.53 -1.86
N LEU A 57 0.60 -6.31 -2.02
CA LEU A 57 -0.47 -5.80 -1.18
C LEU A 57 -1.84 -6.21 -1.71
N LYS A 58 -1.94 -6.93 -2.85
CA LYS A 58 -3.21 -7.38 -3.42
C LYS A 58 -4.04 -8.09 -2.34
N ASN A 59 -5.35 -7.82 -2.35
CA ASN A 59 -6.34 -8.27 -1.35
C ASN A 59 -6.22 -7.64 0.05
N THR A 60 -5.14 -6.93 0.40
CA THR A 60 -5.06 -6.21 1.69
C THR A 60 -5.82 -4.87 1.67
N VAL A 61 -6.00 -4.25 2.84
CA VAL A 61 -6.49 -2.87 2.98
C VAL A 61 -5.49 -1.82 2.44
N PHE A 62 -4.22 -2.20 2.32
CA PHE A 62 -3.14 -1.36 1.79
C PHE A 62 -3.05 -1.42 0.25
N HIS A 63 -3.90 -2.22 -0.40
CA HIS A 63 -3.96 -2.24 -1.87
C HIS A 63 -4.71 -1.03 -2.41
N SER A 64 -4.01 -0.18 -3.16
CA SER A 64 -4.60 0.98 -3.80
C SER A 64 -3.83 1.35 -5.07
N ARG A 65 -4.54 1.91 -6.05
CA ARG A 65 -3.94 2.48 -7.28
C ARG A 65 -3.61 3.97 -7.15
N LYS A 66 -4.11 4.64 -6.11
CA LYS A 66 -4.07 6.11 -5.97
C LYS A 66 -3.25 6.56 -4.75
N LEU A 67 -3.49 5.92 -3.61
CA LEU A 67 -2.81 6.16 -2.35
C LEU A 67 -1.69 5.14 -2.15
N SER A 68 -0.49 5.62 -1.78
CA SER A 68 0.60 4.77 -1.32
C SER A 68 0.25 4.15 0.04
N PHE A 69 0.95 3.08 0.43
CA PHE A 69 0.73 2.49 1.75
C PHE A 69 1.06 3.47 2.89
N CYS A 70 2.07 4.33 2.72
CA CYS A 70 2.41 5.41 3.67
C CYS A 70 1.22 6.34 3.89
N MET A 71 0.61 6.82 2.80
CA MET A 71 -0.58 7.67 2.87
C MET A 71 -1.74 6.94 3.55
N ILE A 72 -1.91 5.66 3.26
CA ILE A 72 -2.94 4.82 3.90
C ILE A 72 -2.70 4.72 5.41
N LEU A 73 -1.47 4.45 5.85
CA LEU A 73 -1.10 4.39 7.26
C LEU A 73 -1.38 5.71 7.97
N GLN A 74 -1.09 6.84 7.32
CA GLN A 74 -1.36 8.18 7.88
C GLN A 74 -2.86 8.45 8.00
N ILE A 75 -3.65 8.09 6.99
CA ILE A 75 -5.12 8.18 7.06
C ILE A 75 -5.64 7.33 8.23
N ILE A 76 -5.15 6.11 8.39
CA ILE A 76 -5.53 5.21 9.50
C ILE A 76 -5.15 5.84 10.85
N LYS A 77 -3.92 6.36 10.99
CA LYS A 77 -3.43 7.02 12.20
C LYS A 77 -4.34 8.19 12.59
N MET A 78 -4.59 9.12 11.66
CA MET A 78 -5.43 10.29 11.93
C MET A 78 -6.89 9.91 12.23
N TRP A 79 -7.44 8.94 11.50
CA TRP A 79 -8.79 8.45 11.74
C TRP A 79 -8.92 7.79 13.12
N GLY A 80 -7.94 6.97 13.51
CA GLY A 80 -7.85 6.38 14.86
C GLY A 80 -7.72 7.43 15.96
N SER A 81 -7.05 8.55 15.69
CA SER A 81 -6.99 9.72 16.59
C SER A 81 -8.24 10.62 16.53
N LYS A 82 -9.34 10.16 15.91
CA LYS A 82 -10.62 10.89 15.79
C LYS A 82 -10.54 12.22 15.04
N VAL A 83 -9.54 12.40 14.17
CA VAL A 83 -9.47 13.59 13.30
C VAL A 83 -10.62 13.56 12.31
N ARG A 84 -11.27 14.71 12.10
CA ARG A 84 -12.39 14.83 11.15
C ARG A 84 -11.93 14.48 9.74
N ILE A 85 -12.75 13.71 9.00
CA ILE A 85 -12.43 13.25 7.63
C ILE A 85 -12.09 14.43 6.69
N ILE A 86 -12.73 15.58 6.87
CA ILE A 86 -12.44 16.80 6.09
C ILE A 86 -11.00 17.26 6.32
N ALA A 87 -10.60 17.39 7.59
CA ALA A 87 -9.23 17.77 7.95
C ALA A 87 -8.19 16.74 7.47
N ILE A 88 -8.51 15.43 7.53
CA ILE A 88 -7.64 14.39 6.94
C ILE A 88 -7.47 14.62 5.44
N ALA A 89 -8.55 14.94 4.72
CA ALA A 89 -8.51 15.16 3.28
C ALA A 89 -7.64 16.38 2.92
N GLU A 90 -7.78 17.47 3.68
CA GLU A 90 -6.96 18.69 3.56
C GLU A 90 -5.48 18.39 3.81
N LEU A 91 -5.15 17.74 4.94
CA LEU A 91 -3.77 17.38 5.30
C LEU A 91 -3.12 16.45 4.27
N MET A 92 -3.90 15.54 3.67
CA MET A 92 -3.43 14.60 2.65
C MET A 92 -3.47 15.18 1.24
N SER A 93 -3.86 16.45 1.06
CA SER A 93 -4.04 17.08 -0.26
C SER A 93 -4.89 16.22 -1.20
N THR A 94 -6.00 15.67 -0.70
CA THR A 94 -6.90 14.79 -1.44
C THR A 94 -8.36 15.18 -1.24
N ILE A 95 -9.24 14.66 -2.10
CA ILE A 95 -10.67 14.94 -2.02
C ILE A 95 -11.29 14.11 -0.88
N LYS A 96 -12.14 14.73 -0.04
CA LYS A 96 -12.88 14.07 1.07
C LYS A 96 -13.48 12.72 0.66
N LYS A 97 -14.08 12.66 -0.53
CA LYS A 97 -14.68 11.44 -1.10
C LYS A 97 -13.69 10.26 -1.16
N ASN A 98 -12.41 10.51 -1.44
CA ASN A 98 -11.37 9.47 -1.48
C ASN A 98 -11.11 8.91 -0.08
N VAL A 99 -10.98 9.78 0.93
CA VAL A 99 -10.77 9.38 2.32
C VAL A 99 -11.98 8.60 2.85
N THR A 100 -13.20 9.11 2.63
CA THR A 100 -14.43 8.39 3.01
C THR A 100 -14.51 7.03 2.34
N SER A 101 -14.32 6.97 1.01
CA SER A 101 -14.35 5.71 0.27
C SER A 101 -13.31 4.71 0.76
N PHE A 102 -12.11 5.19 1.10
CA PHE A 102 -11.06 4.37 1.69
C PHE A 102 -11.48 3.80 3.05
N ILE A 103 -11.90 4.65 3.98
CA ILE A 103 -12.31 4.23 5.34
C ILE A 103 -13.46 3.23 5.28
N THR A 104 -14.48 3.48 4.46
CA THR A 104 -15.61 2.54 4.28
C THR A 104 -15.16 1.20 3.71
N LYS A 105 -14.28 1.20 2.70
CA LYS A 105 -13.73 -0.04 2.13
C LYS A 105 -12.88 -0.81 3.14
N MET A 106 -12.14 -0.08 3.97
CA MET A 106 -11.33 -0.68 5.03
C MET A 106 -12.22 -1.36 6.07
N GLY A 107 -13.29 -0.68 6.54
CA GLY A 107 -14.26 -1.27 7.46
C GLY A 107 -14.85 -2.59 6.94
N LYS A 108 -15.22 -2.65 5.66
CA LYS A 108 -15.72 -3.87 4.99
C LYS A 108 -14.70 -5.01 4.83
N LYS A 109 -13.42 -4.75 5.06
CA LYS A 109 -12.34 -5.75 4.94
C LYS A 109 -11.82 -6.20 6.31
N ILE A 110 -12.15 -5.47 7.37
CA ILE A 110 -11.77 -5.77 8.75
C ILE A 110 -12.91 -6.51 9.47
N VAL A 111 -14.17 -6.20 9.12
CA VAL A 111 -15.38 -6.98 9.43
C VAL A 111 -15.56 -8.07 8.38
#